data_AF-A0A3D9C003-F1
#
_entry.id   AF-A0A3D9C003-F1
#
_cell.length_a   1.000
_cell.length_b   1.000
_cell.length_c   1.000
_cell.angle_alpha   90.00
_cell.angle_beta   90.00
_cell.angle_gamma   90.00
#
_symmetry.space_group_name_H-M   'P 1'
#
loop_
_entity.id
_entity.type
_entity.pdbx_description
1 polymer ?
#
loop_
_entity_poly.entity_id
_entity_poly.type
_entity_poly.pdbx_seq_one_letter_code
_entity_poly.pdbx_strand_id
1 'polypeptide(L)' 'MEKKKFDFESFKEEATAGLYAGKIMGSTDGLFAPMLKQNLESMLDDDLEHHLEESKATIESNRKMT' A
#
# COMPACT_ATOMS: atom_id res chain seq x y z
N MET A 1 6.03 3.30 14.12
CA MET A 1 4.83 2.44 13.96
C MET A 1 5.26 1.26 13.12
N GLU A 2 5.21 0.04 13.65
CA GLU A 2 5.43 -1.16 12.83
C GLU A 2 4.28 -1.27 11.82
N LYS A 3 4.59 -1.15 10.52
CA LYS A 3 3.63 -1.44 9.46
C LYS A 3 3.35 -2.95 9.55
N LYS A 4 2.19 -3.34 10.10
CA LYS A 4 1.77 -4.74 10.10
C LYS A 4 1.72 -5.21 8.66
N LYS A 5 2.53 -6.22 8.33
CA LYS A 5 2.55 -6.85 7.01
C LYS A 5 1.15 -7.40 6.73
N PHE A 6 0.58 -7.06 5.59
CA PHE A 6 -0.74 -7.55 5.21
C PHE A 6 -0.71 -9.08 5.09
N ASP A 7 -1.63 -9.75 5.79
CA ASP A 7 -1.75 -11.20 5.77
C ASP A 7 -2.77 -11.61 4.70
N PHE A 8 -2.24 -11.98 3.53
CA PHE A 8 -3.02 -12.41 2.38
C PHE A 8 -3.80 -13.71 2.63
N GLU A 9 -3.29 -14.60 3.48
CA GLU A 9 -3.94 -15.89 3.71
C GLU A 9 -5.16 -15.70 4.63
N SER A 10 -4.99 -14.99 5.75
CA SER A 10 -6.12 -14.63 6.63
C SER A 10 -7.17 -13.82 5.87
N PHE A 11 -6.74 -12.89 5.01
CA PHE A 11 -7.64 -12.13 4.15
C PHE A 11 -8.41 -13.02 3.17
N LYS A 12 -7.75 -13.99 2.54
CA LYS A 12 -8.38 -14.90 1.58
C LYS A 12 -9.43 -15.79 2.24
N GLU A 13 -9.19 -16.25 3.46
CA GLU A 13 -10.17 -17.01 4.24
C GLU A 13 -11.39 -16.16 4.58
N GLU A 14 -11.18 -14.96 5.11
CA GLU A 14 -12.26 -14.00 5.40
C GLU A 14 -13.01 -13.60 4.13
N ALA A 15 -12.28 -13.42 3.03
CA ALA A 15 -12.83 -13.12 1.71
C ALA A 15 -13.77 -14.23 1.24
N THR A 16 -13.31 -15.47 1.30
CA THR A 16 -14.06 -16.65 0.91
C THR A 16 -15.32 -16.80 1.77
N ALA A 17 -15.19 -16.64 3.10
CA ALA A 17 -16.33 -16.68 4.02
C ALA A 17 -17.35 -15.56 3.75
N GLY A 18 -16.88 -14.32 3.51
CA GLY A 18 -17.72 -13.19 3.14
C GLY A 18 -18.44 -13.37 1.81
N LEU A 19 -17.79 -14.02 0.84
CA LEU A 19 -18.39 -14.42 -0.44
C LEU A 19 -19.57 -15.37 -0.21
N TYR A 20 -19.35 -16.42 0.59
CA TYR A 20 -20.38 -17.40 0.92
C TYR A 20 -21.53 -16.76 1.73
N ALA A 21 -21.25 -15.75 2.54
CA ALA A 21 -22.24 -14.99 3.29
C ALA A 21 -23.02 -13.95 2.45
N GLY A 22 -22.70 -13.80 1.15
CA GLY A 22 -23.37 -12.85 0.26
C GLY A 22 -22.97 -11.39 0.46
N LYS A 23 -21.83 -11.13 1.12
CA LYS A 23 -21.31 -9.77 1.32
C LYS A 23 -20.87 -9.17 -0.02
N ILE A 24 -21.23 -7.92 -0.28
CA ILE A 24 -20.92 -7.24 -1.54
C ILE A 24 -19.39 -7.05 -1.64
N MET A 25 -18.81 -7.51 -2.75
CA MET A 25 -17.37 -7.53 -2.98
C MET A 25 -16.74 -6.14 -3.16
N GLY A 26 -17.44 -5.22 -3.83
CA GLY A 26 -16.87 -3.96 -4.33
C GLY A 26 -17.39 -2.67 -3.68
N SER A 27 -18.12 -2.75 -2.57
CA SER A 27 -18.50 -1.54 -1.83
C SER A 27 -17.30 -0.96 -1.07
N THR A 28 -17.43 0.26 -0.56
CA THR A 28 -16.42 0.94 0.28
C THR A 28 -16.10 0.16 1.56
N ASP A 29 -17.05 -0.63 2.08
CA ASP A 29 -16.88 -1.61 3.16
C ASP A 29 -16.83 -3.05 2.63
N GLY A 30 -16.61 -3.17 1.33
CA GLY A 30 -16.59 -4.41 0.60
C GLY A 30 -15.36 -5.23 0.93
N LEU A 31 -15.44 -6.49 0.58
CA LEU A 31 -14.40 -7.47 0.81
C LEU A 31 -13.02 -7.04 0.29
N PHE A 32 -12.97 -6.27 -0.80
CA PHE A 32 -11.70 -5.82 -1.40
C PHE A 32 -11.19 -4.49 -0.84
N ALA A 33 -11.94 -3.79 0.00
CA ALA A 33 -11.53 -2.52 0.59
C ALA A 33 -10.15 -2.57 1.28
N PRO A 34 -9.83 -3.56 2.14
CA PRO A 34 -8.51 -3.62 2.79
C PRO A 34 -7.36 -3.89 1.82
N MET A 35 -7.58 -4.70 0.78
CA MET A 35 -6.61 -4.93 -0.31
C MET A 35 -6.33 -3.64 -1.10
N LEU A 36 -7.40 -2.94 -1.49
CA LEU A 36 -7.29 -1.68 -2.23
C LEU A 36 -6.56 -0.61 -1.42
N LYS A 37 -6.89 -0.50 -0.13
CA LYS A 37 -6.20 0.40 0.80
C LYS A 37 -4.71 0.12 0.86
N GLN A 38 -4.31 -1.14 1.04
CA GLN A 38 -2.89 -1.51 1.10
C GLN A 38 -2.15 -1.16 -0.19
N ASN A 39 -2.73 -1.47 -1.36
CA ASN A 39 -2.10 -1.19 -2.65
C ASN A 39 -1.91 0.32 -2.84
N LEU A 40 -2.94 1.13 -2.53
CA LEU A 40 -2.86 2.58 -2.63
C LEU A 40 -1.84 3.17 -1.64
N GLU A 41 -1.78 2.66 -0.41
CA GLU A 41 -0.77 3.09 0.57
C GLU A 41 0.65 2.75 0.11
N SER A 42 0.88 1.54 -0.44
CA SER A 42 2.19 1.16 -0.98
C SER A 42 2.62 2.07 -2.13
N MET A 43 1.71 2.39 -3.06
CA MET A 43 2.03 3.29 -4.17
C MET A 43 2.37 4.70 -3.70
N LEU A 44 1.66 5.22 -2.68
CA LEU A 44 1.94 6.53 -2.11
C LEU A 44 3.26 6.57 -1.34
N ASP A 45 3.57 5.50 -0.60
CA ASP A 45 4.84 5.35 0.10
C ASP A 45 6.00 5.29 -0.91
N ASP A 46 5.86 4.52 -1.99
CA ASP A 46 6.86 4.37 -3.05
C ASP A 46 7.11 5.68 -3.79
N ASP A 47 6.04 6.43 -4.10
CA ASP A 47 6.14 7.75 -4.73
C ASP A 47 6.88 8.74 -3.82
N LEU A 48 6.53 8.76 -2.52
CA LEU A 48 7.20 9.62 -1.55
C LEU A 48 8.68 9.26 -1.39
N GLU A 49 9.03 7.98 -1.32
CA GLU A 49 10.41 7.49 -1.25
C GLU A 49 11.20 7.93 -2.49
N HIS A 50 10.64 7.74 -3.69
CA HIS A 50 11.26 8.16 -4.94
C HIS A 50 11.53 9.68 -4.98
N HIS A 51 10.55 10.49 -4.56
CA HIS A 51 10.71 11.94 -4.46
C HIS A 51 11.80 12.36 -3.45
N LEU A 52 11.93 11.65 -2.34
CA LEU A 52 12.99 11.90 -1.36
C LEU A 52 14.37 11.49 -1.88
N GLU A 53 14.48 10.36 -2.59
CA GLU A 53 15.71 9.91 -3.24
C GLU A 53 16.18 10.91 -4.31
N GLU A 54 15.27 11.40 -5.16
CA GLU A 54 15.57 12.41 -6.18
C GLU A 54 16.08 13.71 -5.56
N SER A 55 15.46 14.16 -4.46
CA SER A 55 15.89 15.35 -3.72
C SER A 55 17.30 15.19 -3.14
N LYS A 56 17.59 14.03 -2.52
CA LYS A 56 18.93 13.70 -2.00
C LYS A 56 19.97 13.68 -3.12
N ALA A 57 19.68 13.02 -4.24
CA ALA A 57 20.57 12.94 -5.38
C ALA A 57 20.93 14.33 -5.95
N THR A 58 19.95 15.23 -6.00
CA THR A 58 20.14 16.63 -6.43
C THR A 58 21.10 17.38 -5.50
N ILE A 59 20.92 17.26 -4.18
CA ILE A 59 21.80 17.88 -3.19
C ILE A 59 23.23 17.33 -3.29
N GLU A 60 23.38 16.01 -3.42
CA GLU A 60 24.69 15.37 -3.58
C GLU A 60 25.41 15.82 -4.85
N SER A 61 24.68 15.96 -5.96
CA SER A 61 25.23 16.47 -7.22
C SER A 61 25.77 17.90 -7.06
N ASN A 62 24.99 18.78 -6.43
CA ASN A 62 25.40 20.17 -6.19
C ASN A 62 26.62 20.28 -5.26
N ARG A 63 26.75 19.39 -4.27
CA ARG A 63 27.93 19.33 -3.38
C ARG A 63 29.19 18.79 -4.05
N LYS A 64 29.07 17.96 -5.09
CA LYS A 64 30.22 17.46 -5.86
C LYS A 64 30.74 18.46 -6.89
N MET A 65 29.95 19.49 -7.22
CA MET A 65 30.34 20.56 -8.14
C MET A 65 31.05 21.75 -7.47
N THR A 66 31.14 21.77 -6.13
CA THR A 66 31.90 22.78 -5.36
C THR A 66 33.24 22.23 -4.92
#